data_AF-A0A1I1WC39-F1
#
_entry.id   AF-A0A1I1WC39-F1
#
_cell.length_a   1.000
_cell.length_b   1.000
_cell.length_c   1.000
_cell.angle_alpha   90.00
_cell.angle_beta   90.00
_cell.angle_gamma   90.00
#
_symmetry.space_group_name_H-M   'P 1'
#
loop_
_entity.id
_entity.type
_entity.pdbx_description
1 polymer ?
#
loop_
_entity_poly.entity_id
_entity_poly.type
_entity_poly.pdbx_seq_one_letter_code
_entity_poly.pdbx_strand_id
1 'polypeptide(L)'
;MEGKSRRGRSRAWWAALSLSLWLQGTTARADVVEEPPADCPAGTKGNTCHGGPFCSPLKCFSDAECTDGATCQDTKGCIGWVDCGGGDGGPDPTPTLSSLCDGGEACGAGETCEAIKLCLPVVEPTTGGGSAGGPTSSGTATTDAGTASGTGDDPGGSKGGCGSCSADADPGATALALLAIAALVPRRRRNAPGRP
;
A
#
# COMPACT_ATOMS: atom_id res chain seq x y z
N MET A 1 -6.38 -19.44 72.50
CA MET A 1 -6.90 -18.81 71.26
C MET A 1 -5.70 -18.42 70.39
N GLU A 2 -5.28 -19.33 69.51
CA GLU A 2 -4.09 -19.19 68.64
C GLU A 2 -4.37 -18.34 67.39
N GLY A 3 -3.62 -17.25 67.24
CA GLY A 3 -3.65 -16.38 66.07
C GLY A 3 -2.73 -16.90 64.95
N LYS A 4 -3.29 -17.59 63.97
CA LYS A 4 -2.57 -18.10 62.79
C LYS A 4 -2.18 -16.94 61.84
N SER A 5 -0.89 -16.66 61.75
CA SER A 5 -0.25 -15.63 60.92
C SER A 5 -0.47 -15.88 59.41
N ARG A 6 -1.24 -15.01 58.74
CA ARG A 6 -1.48 -15.02 57.29
C ARG A 6 -0.63 -13.97 56.55
N ARG A 7 0.71 -14.04 56.61
CA ARG A 7 1.59 -13.02 56.00
C ARG A 7 2.52 -13.50 54.87
N GLY A 8 2.37 -14.72 54.35
CA GLY A 8 3.35 -15.30 53.41
C GLY A 8 2.98 -15.40 51.91
N ARG A 9 1.74 -15.14 51.48
CA ARG A 9 1.29 -15.54 50.12
C ARG A 9 1.34 -14.46 49.04
N SER A 10 1.70 -13.22 49.38
CA SER A 10 1.52 -12.09 48.45
C SER A 10 2.66 -11.91 47.44
N ARG A 11 3.88 -12.39 47.69
CA ARG A 11 5.03 -12.10 46.82
C ARG A 11 5.16 -13.02 45.59
N ALA A 12 4.77 -14.29 45.71
CA ALA A 12 4.85 -15.25 44.60
C ALA A 12 3.82 -14.96 43.49
N TRP A 13 2.69 -14.34 43.85
CA TRP A 13 1.62 -14.05 42.90
C TRP A 13 1.97 -12.92 41.91
N TRP A 14 2.72 -11.91 42.36
CA TRP A 14 3.14 -10.81 41.48
C TRP A 14 4.17 -11.26 40.43
N ALA A 15 5.10 -12.14 40.79
CA ALA A 15 6.10 -12.65 39.85
C ALA A 15 5.47 -13.48 38.71
N ALA A 16 4.42 -14.26 39.02
CA ALA A 16 3.70 -15.04 38.01
C ALA A 16 2.91 -14.14 37.04
N LEU A 17 2.29 -13.06 37.54
CA LEU A 17 1.52 -12.13 36.70
C LEU A 17 2.42 -11.35 35.73
N SER A 18 3.61 -10.95 36.19
CA SER A 18 4.57 -10.25 35.33
C SER A 18 5.08 -11.12 34.19
N LEU A 19 5.34 -12.41 34.44
CA LEU A 19 5.88 -13.32 33.40
C LEU A 19 4.86 -13.62 32.28
N SER A 20 3.56 -13.68 32.59
CA SER A 20 2.53 -13.91 31.57
C SER A 20 2.36 -12.75 30.58
N LEU A 21 2.73 -11.51 30.96
CA LEU A 21 2.57 -10.35 30.09
C LEU A 21 3.62 -10.27 28.98
N TRP A 22 4.80 -10.87 29.18
CA TRP A 22 5.88 -10.89 28.19
C TRP A 22 5.69 -11.96 27.11
N LEU A 23 4.84 -12.98 27.35
CA LEU A 23 4.63 -14.07 26.39
C LEU A 23 3.54 -13.78 25.33
N GLN A 24 2.86 -12.63 25.39
CA GLN A 24 1.84 -12.25 24.41
C GLN A 24 2.31 -11.22 23.38
N GLY A 25 3.60 -11.24 23.02
CA GLY A 25 4.09 -10.51 21.87
C GLY A 25 3.50 -11.07 20.57
N THR A 26 2.27 -10.68 20.24
CA THR A 26 1.70 -10.93 18.93
C THR A 26 2.56 -10.19 17.92
N THR A 27 3.02 -10.90 16.89
CA THR A 27 3.66 -10.27 15.75
C THR A 27 2.64 -9.32 15.13
N ALA A 28 2.83 -8.03 15.33
CA ALA A 28 2.14 -7.02 14.54
C ALA A 28 2.54 -7.25 13.08
N ARG A 29 1.60 -7.78 12.29
CA ARG A 29 1.75 -7.85 10.85
C ARG A 29 1.53 -6.42 10.37
N ALA A 30 2.61 -5.69 10.12
CA ALA A 30 2.51 -4.48 9.32
C ALA A 30 1.85 -4.87 7.99
N ASP A 31 0.91 -4.07 7.53
CA ASP A 31 0.23 -4.31 6.26
C ASP A 31 1.29 -4.42 5.16
N VAL A 32 1.33 -5.57 4.49
CA VAL A 32 2.29 -5.82 3.43
C VAL A 32 1.73 -5.15 2.19
N VAL A 33 2.19 -3.93 1.94
CA VAL A 33 1.92 -3.22 0.71
C VAL A 33 2.67 -3.92 -0.41
N GLU A 34 1.94 -4.49 -1.37
CA GLU A 34 2.51 -5.18 -2.53
C GLU A 34 3.30 -4.20 -3.41
N GLU A 35 4.28 -4.71 -4.16
CA GLU A 35 5.03 -3.90 -5.11
C GLU A 35 4.10 -3.32 -6.20
N PRO A 36 4.31 -2.07 -6.65
CA PRO A 36 3.55 -1.50 -7.74
C PRO A 36 3.58 -2.37 -9.01
N PRO A 37 2.50 -2.40 -9.81
CA PRO A 37 2.47 -3.18 -11.03
C PRO A 37 3.42 -2.59 -12.07
N ALA A 38 4.25 -3.44 -12.68
CA ALA A 38 5.22 -3.02 -13.70
C ALA A 38 4.56 -2.79 -15.08
N ASP A 39 3.56 -3.60 -15.43
CA ASP A 39 2.92 -3.61 -16.74
C ASP A 39 1.68 -2.72 -16.80
N CYS A 40 1.87 -1.43 -16.56
CA CYS A 40 0.79 -0.46 -16.64
C CYS A 40 0.55 0.05 -18.08
N PRO A 41 -0.70 0.31 -18.48
CA PRO A 41 -0.99 0.84 -19.81
C PRO A 41 -0.37 2.23 -20.02
N ALA A 42 -0.15 2.60 -21.28
CA ALA A 42 0.43 3.90 -21.63
C ALA A 42 -0.37 5.06 -21.01
N GLY A 43 0.33 6.08 -20.51
CA GLY A 43 -0.30 7.20 -19.81
C GLY A 43 -0.68 6.91 -18.36
N THR A 44 -0.15 5.84 -17.78
CA THR A 44 -0.31 5.52 -16.36
C THR A 44 1.04 5.12 -15.74
N LYS A 45 1.09 5.06 -14.40
CA LYS A 45 2.24 4.52 -13.65
C LYS A 45 1.76 3.54 -12.59
N GLY A 46 2.56 2.50 -12.36
CA GLY A 46 2.33 1.58 -11.24
C GLY A 46 2.36 2.33 -9.90
N ASN A 47 1.39 2.06 -9.05
CA ASN A 47 1.33 2.55 -7.68
C ASN A 47 0.74 1.48 -6.75
N THR A 48 0.77 1.72 -5.44
CA THR A 48 0.27 0.77 -4.43
C THR A 48 -0.32 1.50 -3.24
N CYS A 49 -1.35 0.92 -2.63
CA CYS A 49 -1.98 1.42 -1.41
C CYS A 49 -2.55 0.26 -0.58
N HIS A 50 -3.29 0.55 0.50
CA HIS A 50 -3.95 -0.48 1.32
C HIS A 50 -4.95 -1.35 0.53
N GLY A 51 -5.48 -0.84 -0.58
CA GLY A 51 -6.34 -1.60 -1.51
C GLY A 51 -5.59 -2.50 -2.49
N GLY A 52 -4.25 -2.50 -2.46
CA GLY A 52 -3.39 -3.26 -3.36
C GLY A 52 -2.72 -2.44 -4.47
N PRO A 53 -2.01 -3.12 -5.39
CA PRO A 53 -1.33 -2.50 -6.53
C PRO A 53 -2.32 -2.04 -7.61
N PHE A 54 -2.04 -0.89 -8.25
CA PHE A 54 -2.91 -0.32 -9.29
C PHE A 54 -2.14 0.58 -10.28
N CYS A 55 -2.78 0.92 -11.40
CA CYS A 55 -2.21 1.81 -12.42
C CYS A 55 -2.81 3.20 -12.33
N SER A 56 -2.04 4.14 -11.78
CA SER A 56 -2.46 5.52 -11.54
C SER A 56 -2.35 6.36 -12.83
N PRO A 57 -3.42 7.05 -13.26
CA PRO A 57 -3.38 7.86 -14.48
C PRO A 57 -2.43 9.05 -14.38
N LEU A 58 -1.59 9.26 -15.39
CA LEU A 58 -0.72 10.43 -15.54
C LEU A 58 -1.49 11.58 -16.20
N LYS A 59 -2.40 12.19 -15.42
CA LYS A 59 -3.24 13.30 -15.88
C LYS A 59 -2.42 14.55 -16.19
N CYS A 60 -2.86 15.31 -17.18
CA CYS A 60 -2.23 16.56 -17.59
C CYS A 60 -3.27 17.59 -18.05
N PHE A 61 -2.92 18.88 -17.99
CA PHE A 61 -3.68 19.93 -18.66
C PHE A 61 -2.99 20.48 -19.91
N SER A 62 -1.67 20.31 -20.00
CA SER A 62 -0.85 20.76 -21.14
C SER A 62 0.38 19.89 -21.32
N ASP A 63 1.01 19.95 -22.49
CA ASP A 63 2.23 19.19 -22.82
C ASP A 63 3.40 19.49 -21.86
N ALA A 64 3.42 20.68 -21.25
CA ALA A 64 4.48 21.08 -20.33
C ALA A 64 4.49 20.30 -19.01
N GLU A 65 3.39 19.63 -18.65
CA GLU A 65 3.29 18.76 -17.47
C GLU A 65 3.79 17.34 -17.74
N CYS A 66 3.95 16.99 -19.02
CA CYS A 66 4.41 15.67 -19.42
C CYS A 66 5.93 15.60 -19.42
N THR A 67 6.45 14.41 -19.11
CA THR A 67 7.88 14.11 -19.06
C THR A 67 8.23 13.08 -20.14
N ASP A 68 9.53 12.81 -20.34
CA ASP A 68 10.01 11.79 -21.28
C ASP A 68 9.55 11.98 -22.74
N GLY A 69 9.31 13.23 -23.15
CA GLY A 69 8.85 13.57 -24.49
C GLY A 69 7.40 13.18 -24.78
N ALA A 70 6.61 12.82 -23.76
CA ALA A 70 5.18 12.61 -23.88
C ALA A 70 4.43 13.92 -24.15
N THR A 71 3.22 13.80 -24.73
CA THR A 71 2.30 14.92 -24.96
C THR A 71 0.99 14.70 -24.25
N CYS A 72 0.31 15.79 -23.93
CA CYS A 72 -0.96 15.79 -23.23
C CYS A 72 -2.09 15.59 -24.24
N GLN A 73 -2.56 14.35 -24.35
CA GLN A 73 -3.53 13.94 -25.37
C GLN A 73 -4.90 13.72 -24.74
N ASP A 74 -5.96 14.17 -25.44
CA ASP A 74 -7.34 13.79 -25.13
C ASP A 74 -7.58 12.35 -25.60
N THR A 75 -7.91 11.47 -24.66
CA THR A 75 -8.16 10.04 -24.90
C THR A 75 -9.37 9.58 -24.10
N LYS A 76 -9.82 8.35 -24.30
CA LYS A 76 -10.79 7.68 -23.43
C LYS A 76 -10.15 6.49 -22.76
N GLY A 77 -10.28 6.43 -21.44
CA GLY A 77 -9.78 5.34 -20.61
C GLY A 77 -10.90 4.60 -19.89
N CYS A 78 -10.71 3.32 -19.67
CA CYS A 78 -11.54 2.53 -18.75
C CYS A 78 -11.11 2.84 -17.32
N ILE A 79 -11.90 3.68 -16.66
CA ILE A 79 -11.64 4.15 -15.29
C ILE A 79 -12.39 3.26 -14.31
N GLY A 80 -11.63 2.66 -13.38
CA GLY A 80 -12.12 1.98 -12.18
C GLY A 80 -11.68 2.71 -10.90
N TRP A 81 -11.97 2.10 -9.76
CA TRP A 81 -11.73 2.70 -8.44
C TRP A 81 -11.09 1.69 -7.50
N VAL A 82 -10.06 2.13 -6.76
CA VAL A 82 -9.36 1.34 -5.74
C VAL A 82 -9.58 1.99 -4.37
N ASP A 83 -10.05 1.20 -3.41
CA ASP A 83 -10.22 1.66 -2.03
C ASP A 83 -8.88 1.63 -1.29
N CYS A 84 -8.25 2.79 -1.18
CA CYS A 84 -6.98 2.95 -0.47
C CYS A 84 -7.16 3.23 1.03
N GLY A 85 -8.41 3.25 1.53
CA GLY A 85 -8.74 3.80 2.83
C GLY A 85 -8.65 2.85 4.03
N GLY A 86 -8.61 1.54 3.80
CA GLY A 86 -8.50 0.54 4.86
C GLY A 86 -9.67 0.61 5.88
N GLY A 87 -10.79 -0.05 5.59
CA GLY A 87 -11.81 -0.48 6.55
C GLY A 87 -12.70 0.59 7.22
N ASP A 88 -12.13 1.67 7.77
CA ASP A 88 -12.82 2.58 8.69
C ASP A 88 -13.17 3.95 8.08
N GLY A 89 -13.30 4.04 6.75
CA GLY A 89 -13.68 5.27 6.06
C GLY A 89 -12.49 6.17 5.71
N GLY A 90 -11.46 5.59 5.12
CA GLY A 90 -10.34 6.36 4.58
C GLY A 90 -10.74 7.25 3.39
N PRO A 91 -9.76 7.91 2.75
CA PRO A 91 -10.00 8.88 1.69
C PRO A 91 -10.84 8.31 0.55
N ASP A 92 -11.43 9.22 -0.23
CA ASP A 92 -12.18 8.87 -1.45
C ASP A 92 -11.39 7.85 -2.29
N PRO A 93 -12.09 6.89 -2.93
CA PRO A 93 -11.44 5.86 -3.72
C PRO A 93 -10.54 6.50 -4.79
N THR A 94 -9.39 5.90 -5.01
CA THR A 94 -8.40 6.41 -5.97
C THR A 94 -8.73 5.87 -7.36
N PRO A 95 -8.77 6.71 -8.41
CA PRO A 95 -9.03 6.25 -9.76
C PRO A 95 -7.84 5.42 -10.27
N THR A 96 -8.16 4.32 -10.95
CA THR A 96 -7.20 3.47 -11.68
C THR A 96 -7.63 3.36 -13.14
N LEU A 97 -6.68 3.21 -14.05
CA LEU A 97 -6.95 3.02 -15.48
C LEU A 97 -6.43 1.66 -15.93
N SER A 98 -7.32 0.80 -16.41
CA SER A 98 -7.01 -0.57 -16.83
C SER A 98 -6.63 -0.67 -18.31
N SER A 99 -7.24 0.17 -19.15
CA SER A 99 -7.06 0.18 -20.61
C SER A 99 -7.57 1.48 -21.23
N LEU A 100 -7.22 1.71 -22.51
CA LEU A 100 -7.82 2.76 -23.34
C LEU A 100 -9.04 2.20 -24.08
N CYS A 101 -10.12 2.98 -24.20
CA CYS A 101 -11.38 2.57 -24.83
C CYS A 101 -11.75 3.41 -26.07
N ASP A 102 -10.79 4.14 -26.65
CA ASP A 102 -11.01 4.95 -27.85
C ASP A 102 -11.41 4.12 -29.09
N GLY A 103 -11.08 2.83 -29.11
CA GLY A 103 -11.43 1.90 -30.19
C GLY A 103 -12.84 1.31 -30.14
N GLY A 104 -13.68 1.72 -29.18
CA GLY A 104 -15.00 1.12 -28.96
C GLY A 104 -14.96 -0.20 -28.19
N GLU A 105 -13.82 -0.51 -27.57
CA GLU A 105 -13.67 -1.65 -26.66
C GLU A 105 -14.49 -1.40 -25.40
N ALA A 106 -15.20 -2.44 -24.95
CA ALA A 106 -16.00 -2.37 -23.74
C ALA A 106 -15.08 -2.49 -22.52
N CYS A 107 -15.25 -1.59 -21.54
CA CYS A 107 -14.53 -1.66 -20.27
C CYS A 107 -14.94 -2.89 -19.45
N GLY A 108 -14.08 -3.27 -18.49
CA GLY A 108 -14.35 -4.35 -17.56
C GLY A 108 -15.55 -4.06 -16.66
N ALA A 109 -16.02 -5.09 -15.95
CA ALA A 109 -17.13 -4.92 -15.01
C ALA A 109 -16.75 -3.93 -13.88
N GLY A 110 -17.59 -2.91 -13.67
CA GLY A 110 -17.35 -1.87 -12.66
C GLY A 110 -16.49 -0.70 -13.14
N GLU A 111 -16.07 -0.70 -14.41
CA GLU A 111 -15.32 0.40 -15.03
C GLU A 111 -16.23 1.21 -15.96
N THR A 112 -15.87 2.48 -16.17
CA THR A 112 -16.56 3.36 -17.12
C THR A 112 -15.58 3.94 -18.13
N CYS A 113 -15.96 3.95 -19.41
CA CYS A 113 -15.17 4.59 -20.46
C CYS A 113 -15.36 6.11 -20.37
N GLU A 114 -14.35 6.82 -19.88
CA GLU A 114 -14.40 8.27 -19.64
C GLU A 114 -13.35 9.01 -20.47
N ALA A 115 -13.72 10.21 -20.93
CA ALA A 115 -12.77 11.12 -21.58
C ALA A 115 -11.81 11.71 -20.54
N ILE A 116 -10.51 11.62 -20.80
CA ILE A 116 -9.45 12.02 -19.89
C ILE A 116 -8.25 12.55 -20.68
N LYS A 117 -7.55 13.55 -20.14
CA LYS A 117 -6.26 14.01 -20.66
C LYS A 117 -5.12 13.25 -19.99
N LEU A 118 -4.30 12.56 -20.78
CA LEU A 118 -3.16 11.77 -20.29
C LEU A 118 -1.87 12.16 -20.98
N CYS A 119 -0.76 12.07 -20.24
CA CYS A 119 0.58 12.12 -20.82
C CYS A 119 0.87 10.81 -21.56
N LEU A 120 0.65 10.80 -22.86
CA LEU A 120 0.92 9.64 -23.72
C LEU A 120 2.22 9.87 -24.49
N PRO A 121 3.01 8.81 -24.74
CA PRO A 121 4.17 8.93 -25.63
C PRO A 121 3.70 9.46 -26.99
N VAL A 122 4.53 10.28 -27.64
CA VAL A 122 4.25 10.71 -29.00
C VAL A 122 4.28 9.48 -29.88
N VAL A 123 3.10 9.02 -30.28
CA VAL A 123 2.98 8.12 -31.43
C VAL A 123 3.38 8.96 -32.62
N GLU A 124 4.63 8.80 -33.06
CA GLU A 124 5.08 9.29 -34.34
C GLU A 124 3.99 8.92 -35.34
N PRO A 125 3.27 9.90 -35.93
CA PRO A 125 2.16 9.61 -36.80
C PRO A 125 2.74 8.68 -37.85
N THR A 126 2.28 7.42 -37.87
CA THR A 126 2.86 6.35 -38.67
C THR A 126 2.94 6.92 -40.05
N THR A 127 4.14 7.37 -40.45
CA THR A 127 4.28 8.34 -41.53
C THR A 127 3.63 7.66 -42.69
N GLY A 128 2.48 8.20 -43.10
CA GLY A 128 1.62 7.58 -44.08
C GLY A 128 2.47 7.46 -45.32
N GLY A 129 3.08 6.29 -45.50
CA GLY A 129 3.60 5.84 -46.76
C GLY A 129 2.36 5.82 -47.62
N GLY A 130 2.12 6.93 -48.32
CA GLY A 130 1.16 7.01 -49.39
C GLY A 130 1.58 6.01 -50.43
N SER A 131 1.16 4.75 -50.25
CA SER A 131 1.14 3.74 -51.30
C SER A 131 0.04 4.14 -52.27
N ALA A 132 0.35 5.14 -53.09
CA ALA A 132 -0.34 5.40 -54.32
C ALA A 132 -0.02 4.25 -55.28
N GLY A 133 -0.96 3.30 -55.39
CA GLY A 133 -1.23 2.55 -56.62
C GLY A 133 -0.21 1.51 -57.08
N GLY A 134 -0.59 0.24 -56.99
CA GLY A 134 -0.02 -0.82 -57.82
C GLY A 134 -0.61 -2.20 -57.50
N PRO A 135 -1.52 -2.76 -58.33
CA PRO A 135 -1.94 -4.14 -58.17
C PRO A 135 -0.88 -5.05 -58.80
N THR A 136 -0.09 -5.74 -57.98
CA THR A 136 0.72 -6.86 -58.49
C THR A 136 1.05 -7.88 -57.40
N SER A 137 0.39 -9.03 -57.55
CA SER A 137 0.95 -10.38 -57.45
C SER A 137 1.58 -10.86 -56.13
N SER A 138 0.86 -11.80 -55.51
CA SER A 138 1.33 -13.11 -55.02
C SER A 138 2.85 -13.30 -54.88
N GLY A 139 3.32 -13.42 -53.63
CA GLY A 139 4.70 -13.82 -53.36
C GLY A 139 5.00 -14.11 -51.90
N THR A 140 4.98 -15.41 -51.57
CA THR A 140 5.92 -16.13 -50.68
C THR A 140 6.09 -15.67 -49.22
N ALA A 141 5.60 -16.51 -48.31
CA ALA A 141 5.94 -16.51 -46.90
C ALA A 141 7.45 -16.72 -46.69
N THR A 142 8.08 -15.78 -46.00
CA THR A 142 9.44 -15.92 -45.46
C THR A 142 9.36 -15.93 -43.94
N THR A 143 9.95 -16.97 -43.36
CA THR A 143 9.99 -17.27 -41.94
C THR A 143 11.33 -16.76 -41.42
N ASP A 144 11.36 -15.58 -40.82
CA ASP A 144 12.57 -15.07 -40.17
C ASP A 144 12.46 -15.25 -38.66
N ALA A 145 13.23 -16.23 -38.17
CA ALA A 145 13.52 -16.47 -36.78
C ALA A 145 14.57 -15.45 -36.31
N GLY A 146 14.12 -14.40 -35.62
CA GLY A 146 14.99 -13.42 -34.96
C GLY A 146 15.36 -13.86 -33.55
N THR A 147 16.57 -14.36 -33.39
CA THR A 147 17.23 -14.64 -32.11
C THR A 147 17.51 -13.33 -31.35
N ALA A 148 16.92 -13.16 -30.17
CA ALA A 148 17.32 -12.12 -29.22
C ALA A 148 18.24 -12.73 -28.15
N SER A 149 19.54 -12.51 -28.30
CA SER A 149 20.53 -12.65 -27.22
C SER A 149 20.67 -11.30 -26.52
N GLY A 150 20.24 -11.23 -25.27
CA GLY A 150 20.47 -10.09 -24.38
C GLY A 150 21.06 -10.59 -23.07
N THR A 151 22.38 -10.63 -22.99
CA THR A 151 23.15 -10.74 -21.75
C THR A 151 23.31 -9.33 -21.18
N GLY A 152 22.40 -8.94 -20.28
CA GLY A 152 22.50 -7.73 -19.50
C GLY A 152 22.92 -8.08 -18.08
N ASP A 153 24.21 -7.93 -17.79
CA ASP A 153 24.76 -7.93 -16.44
C ASP A 153 24.38 -6.60 -15.75
N ASP A 154 23.32 -6.60 -14.95
CA ASP A 154 23.02 -5.47 -14.06
C ASP A 154 23.81 -5.59 -12.74
N PRO A 155 24.75 -4.68 -12.46
CA PRO A 155 25.52 -4.69 -11.23
C PRO A 155 24.65 -4.19 -10.07
N GLY A 156 24.16 -5.12 -9.26
CA GLY A 156 23.98 -4.97 -7.81
C GLY A 156 23.53 -3.59 -7.33
N GLY A 157 22.30 -3.18 -7.65
CA GLY A 157 21.64 -2.09 -6.95
C GLY A 157 21.49 -2.46 -5.48
N SER A 158 22.18 -1.71 -4.62
CA SER A 158 22.05 -1.82 -3.17
C SER A 158 20.57 -1.67 -2.78
N LYS A 159 19.95 -2.77 -2.36
CA LYS A 159 18.66 -2.74 -1.66
C LYS A 159 18.90 -1.94 -0.38
N GLY A 160 18.61 -0.65 -0.44
CA GLY A 160 18.56 0.23 0.72
C GLY A 160 17.59 -0.41 1.70
N GLY A 161 18.13 -1.04 2.74
CA GLY A 161 17.33 -1.57 3.81
C GLY A 161 16.49 -0.43 4.36
N CYS A 162 15.20 -0.71 4.56
CA CYS A 162 14.32 0.10 5.38
C CYS A 162 14.87 0.06 6.81
N GLY A 163 15.95 0.82 7.02
CA GLY A 163 16.61 1.00 8.29
C GLY A 163 15.65 1.74 9.19
N SER A 164 15.29 1.08 10.28
CA SER A 164 14.69 1.65 11.47
C SER A 164 13.34 2.33 11.29
N CYS A 165 12.28 1.54 11.24
CA CYS A 165 11.17 1.79 12.16
C CYS A 165 11.64 1.49 13.59
N SER A 166 12.54 2.34 14.11
CA SER A 166 12.74 2.45 15.55
C SER A 166 11.40 2.91 16.10
N ALA A 167 10.66 1.97 16.70
CA ALA A 167 9.60 2.34 17.61
C ALA A 167 10.28 3.16 18.71
N ASP A 168 10.18 4.49 18.62
CA ASP A 168 10.32 5.36 19.77
C ASP A 168 9.24 4.93 20.75
N ALA A 169 9.59 3.93 21.56
CA ALA A 169 8.83 3.52 22.71
C ALA A 169 8.92 4.68 23.68
N ASP A 170 8.02 5.64 23.50
CA ASP A 170 7.82 6.79 24.36
C ASP A 170 7.62 6.27 25.80
N PRO A 171 8.64 6.38 26.68
CA PRO A 171 8.57 5.77 28.00
C PRO A 171 7.59 6.52 28.92
N GLY A 172 6.95 7.59 28.43
CA GLY A 172 6.03 8.44 29.19
C GLY A 172 4.65 7.85 29.47
N ALA A 173 4.15 6.91 28.64
CA ALA A 173 2.76 6.44 28.76
C ALA A 173 2.56 5.35 29.83
N THR A 174 3.60 4.63 30.24
CA THR A 174 3.49 3.57 31.27
C THR A 174 3.55 4.10 32.71
N ALA A 175 3.95 5.36 32.92
CA ALA A 175 4.04 5.95 34.26
C ALA A 175 2.66 6.29 34.88
N LEU A 176 1.63 6.55 34.07
CA LEU A 176 0.30 6.92 34.58
C LEU A 176 -0.61 5.73 34.91
N ALA A 177 -0.38 4.56 34.32
CA ALA A 177 -1.17 3.36 34.62
C ALA A 177 -0.85 2.76 36.01
N LEU A 178 0.35 3.01 36.56
CA LEU A 178 0.74 2.50 37.88
C LEU A 178 0.23 3.35 39.05
N LEU A 179 -0.21 4.59 38.83
CA LEU A 179 -0.72 5.47 39.88
C LEU A 179 -2.20 5.22 40.24
N ALA A 180 -2.98 4.57 39.36
CA ALA A 180 -4.40 4.28 39.63
C ALA A 180 -4.62 3.09 40.58
N ILE A 181 -3.66 2.17 40.72
CA ILE A 181 -3.81 0.97 41.56
C ILE A 181 -3.57 1.27 43.04
N ALA A 182 -2.88 2.37 43.38
CA ALA A 182 -2.63 2.76 44.77
C ALA A 182 -3.88 3.28 45.51
N ALA A 183 -4.95 3.65 44.80
CA ALA A 183 -6.16 4.24 45.40
C ALA A 183 -7.17 3.20 45.92
N LEU A 184 -7.02 1.91 45.59
CA LEU A 184 -7.96 0.84 45.97
C LEU A 184 -7.51 0.01 47.17
N VAL A 185 -6.60 0.51 48.01
CA VAL A 185 -6.30 -0.12 49.30
C VAL A 185 -7.38 0.31 50.31
N PRO A 186 -8.33 -0.56 50.71
CA PRO A 186 -9.32 -0.23 51.72
C PRO A 186 -8.61 0.11 53.03
N ARG A 187 -8.71 1.38 53.41
CA ARG A 187 -8.23 1.94 54.67
C ARG A 187 -9.01 1.28 55.81
N ARG A 188 -8.53 0.11 56.27
CA ARG A 188 -9.11 -0.70 57.34
C ARG A 188 -9.02 0.10 58.65
N ARG A 189 -10.02 0.96 58.89
CA ARG A 189 -10.16 1.75 60.13
C ARG A 189 -10.19 0.77 61.30
N ARG A 190 -9.14 0.82 62.12
CA ARG A 190 -9.11 0.19 63.44
C ARG A 190 -10.02 1.01 64.34
N ASN A 191 -11.28 0.59 64.49
CA ASN A 191 -12.09 1.03 65.62
C ASN A 191 -11.50 0.37 66.87
N ALA A 192 -10.80 1.16 67.69
CA ALA A 192 -10.46 0.78 69.05
C ALA A 192 -11.71 0.95 69.94
N PRO A 193 -12.05 -0.03 70.80
CA PRO A 193 -13.10 0.15 71.80
C PRO A 193 -12.56 0.97 72.97
N GLY A 194 -12.96 2.24 73.04
CA GLY A 194 -12.79 3.08 74.23
C GLY A 194 -14.07 3.12 75.05
N ARG A 195 -14.14 2.27 76.07
CA ARG A 195 -14.87 2.50 77.34
C ARG A 195 -14.24 3.71 78.07
N PRO A 196 -14.86 4.31 79.10
CA PRO A 196 -15.99 3.86 79.91
C PRO A 196 -17.35 4.50 79.60
#